data_AF-A0A954A0E7-F1
#
_entry.id   AF-A0A954A0E7-F1
#
_cell.length_a   1.000
_cell.length_b   1.000
_cell.length_c   1.000
_cell.angle_alpha   90.00
_cell.angle_beta   90.00
_cell.angle_gamma   90.00
#
_symmetry.space_group_name_H-M   'P 1'
#
loop_
_entity.id
_entity.type
_entity.pdbx_description
1 polymer ?
#
loop_
_entity_poly.entity_id
_entity_poly.type
_entity_poly.pdbx_seq_one_letter_code
_entity_poly.pdbx_strand_id
1 'polypeptide(L)'
;MLIRSTLAFATLALPLLAQEGDVKPAGGDAAAMFYQAYYLDNAMATSKDATAKAKELYTQFLASHADHKLAGTAAYRLLIIHYSSGDLEGARAFAKKHDKLISAVEAAERKEMEGRRAGGGGANREIATKLMQEMRDLDRDSPERGRILAAMRRVGGGFMGGMRGGFGGQGGRGQGGFGGRGQGGRGGRGQRGGMTVPKIADMKQEDAKKAVTEFVQRAERMIDALAQRGQGDKADKLEAQLDKLQDLVDGGKLADAQKILDELQK
;
A
#
# COMPACT_ATOMS: atom_id res chain seq x y z
N MET A 1 21.23 9.00 -42.02
CA MET A 1 21.65 10.17 -41.22
C MET A 1 20.86 10.15 -39.92
N LEU A 2 21.54 9.87 -38.81
CA LEU A 2 20.95 9.84 -37.47
C LEU A 2 20.73 11.28 -36.97
N ILE A 3 19.52 11.59 -36.52
CA ILE A 3 19.27 12.75 -35.66
C ILE A 3 18.94 12.20 -34.27
N ARG A 4 19.98 12.12 -33.44
CA ARG A 4 19.89 11.97 -31.98
C ARG A 4 19.97 13.36 -31.40
N SER A 5 18.91 13.87 -30.79
CA SER A 5 18.98 15.03 -29.88
C SER A 5 17.65 15.18 -29.15
N THR A 6 17.73 15.55 -27.87
CA THR A 6 16.67 15.99 -26.94
C THR A 6 15.79 14.90 -26.30
N LEU A 7 16.11 14.48 -25.07
CA LEU A 7 15.60 15.17 -23.88
C LEU A 7 16.32 14.66 -22.61
N ALA A 8 17.23 15.50 -22.10
CA ALA A 8 17.85 15.38 -20.79
C ALA A 8 17.01 16.19 -19.78
N PHE A 9 16.01 15.56 -19.15
CA PHE A 9 15.22 16.19 -18.07
C PHE A 9 14.97 15.28 -16.86
N ALA A 10 15.67 14.15 -16.74
CA ALA A 10 15.54 13.22 -15.62
C ALA A 10 16.57 13.43 -14.48
N THR A 11 17.23 14.58 -14.40
CA THR A 11 18.39 14.79 -13.50
C THR A 11 18.28 15.97 -12.52
N LEU A 12 17.08 16.51 -12.26
CA LEU A 12 16.94 17.69 -11.38
C LEU A 12 16.10 17.50 -10.12
N ALA A 13 15.67 16.28 -9.77
CA ALA A 13 14.96 16.01 -8.50
C ALA A 13 15.71 15.10 -7.51
N LEU A 14 16.97 14.74 -7.79
CA LEU A 14 17.77 13.87 -6.91
C LEU A 14 19.22 14.31 -6.59
N PRO A 15 19.66 15.59 -6.66
CA PRO A 15 21.02 15.93 -6.24
C PRO A 15 21.11 16.33 -4.75
N LEU A 16 20.27 15.78 -3.86
CA LEU A 16 20.40 15.97 -2.41
C LEU A 16 20.59 14.68 -1.62
N LEU A 17 20.51 13.51 -2.26
CA LEU A 17 20.81 12.20 -1.63
C LEU A 17 21.97 11.46 -2.31
N ALA A 18 22.54 12.02 -3.38
CA ALA A 18 23.59 11.39 -4.19
C ALA A 18 24.92 12.15 -4.17
N GLN A 19 25.14 13.06 -3.20
CA GLN A 19 26.47 13.62 -2.98
C GLN A 19 27.31 12.56 -2.25
N GLU A 20 27.89 11.66 -3.05
CA GLU A 20 28.97 10.75 -2.70
C GLU A 20 30.16 11.56 -2.18
N GLY A 21 30.30 11.59 -0.86
CA GLY A 21 31.60 11.55 -0.23
C GLY A 21 31.64 10.27 0.60
N ASP A 22 32.78 9.61 0.64
CA ASP A 22 33.14 8.45 1.46
C ASP A 22 32.90 8.68 2.97
N VAL A 23 31.66 8.94 3.37
CA VAL A 23 31.21 8.84 4.74
C VAL A 23 30.87 7.36 4.91
N LYS A 24 31.91 6.58 5.22
CA LYS A 24 31.74 5.37 6.00
C LYS A 24 30.78 5.76 7.13
N PRO A 25 29.55 5.21 7.21
CA PRO A 25 28.61 5.61 8.26
C PRO A 25 29.19 5.14 9.58
N ALA A 26 29.97 6.01 10.19
CA ALA A 26 30.60 5.82 11.47
C ALA A 26 29.50 5.97 12.51
N GLY A 27 28.77 4.88 12.75
CA GLY A 27 28.03 4.68 14.00
C GLY A 27 26.74 5.49 14.21
N GLY A 28 26.11 6.08 13.20
CA GLY A 28 24.78 6.69 13.38
C GLY A 28 24.09 6.79 12.03
N ASP A 29 22.93 6.22 11.78
CA ASP A 29 21.82 5.89 12.65
C ASP A 29 21.20 4.59 12.12
N ALA A 30 21.25 3.52 12.91
CA ALA A 30 20.67 2.23 12.53
C ALA A 30 19.21 2.43 12.06
N ALA A 31 18.48 3.35 12.68
CA ALA A 31 17.14 3.72 12.25
C ALA A 31 17.10 4.30 10.82
N ALA A 32 18.05 5.17 10.44
CA ALA A 32 18.10 5.73 9.09
C ALA A 32 18.31 4.65 8.02
N MET A 33 19.23 3.70 8.24
CA MET A 33 19.45 2.57 7.33
C MET A 33 18.18 1.71 7.20
N PHE A 34 17.53 1.41 8.32
CA PHE A 34 16.28 0.66 8.32
C PHE A 34 15.17 1.40 7.54
N TYR A 35 14.97 2.69 7.81
CA TYR A 35 13.91 3.46 7.14
C TYR A 35 14.18 3.67 5.66
N GLN A 36 15.44 3.81 5.26
CA GLN A 36 15.82 3.83 3.84
C GLN A 36 15.42 2.52 3.15
N ALA A 37 15.74 1.37 3.77
CA ALA A 37 15.32 0.06 3.26
C ALA A 37 13.78 -0.04 3.21
N TYR A 38 13.10 0.42 4.25
CA TYR A 38 11.64 0.41 4.37
C TYR A 38 10.94 1.25 3.29
N TYR A 39 11.44 2.43 2.95
CA TYR A 39 10.84 3.24 1.89
C TYR A 39 11.05 2.63 0.50
N LEU A 40 12.23 2.05 0.25
CA LEU A 40 12.51 1.31 -0.99
C LEU A 40 11.65 0.04 -1.09
N ASP A 41 11.43 -0.64 0.03
CA ASP A 41 10.55 -1.80 0.15
C ASP A 41 9.10 -1.41 -0.16
N ASN A 42 8.56 -0.34 0.42
CA ASN A 42 7.20 0.09 0.09
C ASN A 42 7.05 0.64 -1.34
N ALA A 43 8.14 1.10 -1.95
CA ALA A 43 8.16 1.44 -3.38
C ALA A 43 8.11 0.21 -4.31
N MET A 44 8.09 -1.02 -3.76
CA MET A 44 8.06 -2.31 -4.49
C MET A 44 7.03 -2.40 -5.63
N ALA A 45 5.95 -1.62 -5.57
CA ALA A 45 4.94 -1.59 -6.63
C ALA A 45 5.51 -1.06 -7.97
N THR A 46 6.63 -0.33 -7.96
CA THR A 46 7.08 0.44 -9.14
C THR A 46 8.45 0.04 -9.70
N SER A 47 9.34 -0.62 -8.95
CA SER A 47 10.68 -0.97 -9.45
C SER A 47 11.32 -2.23 -8.84
N LYS A 48 11.80 -3.12 -9.72
CA LYS A 48 12.61 -4.30 -9.34
C LYS A 48 13.93 -3.89 -8.69
N ASP A 49 14.53 -2.78 -9.14
CA ASP A 49 15.82 -2.29 -8.62
C ASP A 49 15.68 -1.76 -7.19
N ALA A 50 14.56 -1.10 -6.88
CA ALA A 50 14.25 -0.65 -5.52
C ALA A 50 14.14 -1.84 -4.54
N THR A 51 13.52 -2.94 -5.00
CA THR A 51 13.38 -4.17 -4.22
C THR A 51 14.75 -4.81 -3.93
N ALA A 52 15.62 -4.88 -4.94
CA ALA A 52 16.98 -5.41 -4.78
C ALA A 52 17.79 -4.58 -3.78
N LYS A 53 17.71 -3.25 -3.87
CA LYS A 53 18.40 -2.33 -2.96
C LYS A 53 17.85 -2.40 -1.53
N ALA A 54 16.54 -2.56 -1.36
CA ALA A 54 15.94 -2.80 -0.05
C ALA A 54 16.44 -4.11 0.58
N LYS A 55 16.53 -5.18 -0.22
CA LYS A 55 17.08 -6.49 0.22
C LYS A 55 18.52 -6.35 0.73
N GLU A 56 19.36 -5.63 0.00
CA GLU A 56 20.74 -5.35 0.37
C GLU A 56 20.82 -4.57 1.69
N LEU A 57 20.07 -3.47 1.83
CA LEU A 57 20.07 -2.64 3.03
C LEU A 57 19.57 -3.38 4.27
N TYR A 58 18.51 -4.19 4.16
CA TYR A 58 18.07 -5.02 5.29
C TYR A 58 19.11 -6.08 5.66
N THR A 59 19.79 -6.66 4.68
CA THR A 59 20.87 -7.64 4.92
C THR A 59 22.03 -6.98 5.65
N GLN A 60 22.45 -5.80 5.20
CA GLN A 60 23.50 -5.01 5.83
C GLN A 60 23.10 -4.61 7.26
N PHE A 61 21.87 -4.14 7.45
CA PHE A 61 21.32 -3.76 8.75
C PHE A 61 21.38 -4.93 9.75
N LEU A 62 20.98 -6.13 9.34
CA LEU A 62 21.03 -7.32 10.20
C LEU A 62 22.47 -7.77 10.49
N ALA A 63 23.41 -7.51 9.58
CA ALA A 63 24.81 -7.83 9.80
C ALA A 63 25.50 -6.84 10.77
N SER A 64 25.18 -5.55 10.69
CA SER A 64 25.81 -4.50 11.53
C SER A 64 25.04 -4.18 12.81
N HIS A 65 23.75 -4.48 12.88
CA HIS A 65 22.84 -4.06 13.96
C HIS A 65 21.87 -5.17 14.41
N ALA A 66 22.37 -6.41 14.56
CA ALA A 66 21.57 -7.58 14.95
C ALA A 66 20.83 -7.42 16.29
N ASP A 67 21.39 -6.66 17.24
CA ASP A 67 20.80 -6.43 18.57
C ASP A 67 19.90 -5.18 18.63
N HIS A 68 19.71 -4.47 17.52
CA HIS A 68 18.89 -3.26 17.50
C HIS A 68 17.39 -3.61 17.63
N LYS A 69 16.62 -2.72 18.25
CA LYS A 69 15.15 -2.89 18.43
C LYS A 69 14.37 -3.14 17.13
N LEU A 70 14.92 -2.72 15.98
CA LEU A 70 14.33 -2.91 14.65
C LEU A 70 14.82 -4.17 13.92
N ALA A 71 15.75 -4.95 14.49
CA ALA A 71 16.29 -6.16 13.87
C ALA A 71 15.22 -7.22 13.63
N GLY A 72 14.28 -7.39 14.56
CA GLY A 72 13.10 -8.23 14.35
C GLY A 72 12.31 -7.82 13.11
N THR A 73 11.96 -6.54 13.02
CA THR A 73 11.18 -6.00 11.91
C THR A 73 11.93 -6.08 10.59
N ALA A 74 13.23 -5.81 10.57
CA ALA A 74 14.08 -5.93 9.39
C ALA A 74 14.15 -7.37 8.88
N ALA A 75 14.33 -8.34 9.77
CA ALA A 75 14.33 -9.76 9.42
C ALA A 75 12.98 -10.20 8.84
N TYR A 76 11.88 -9.78 9.47
CA TYR A 76 10.54 -10.09 8.97
C TYR A 76 10.28 -9.50 7.57
N ARG A 77 10.65 -8.24 7.34
CA ARG A 77 10.54 -7.58 6.03
C ARG A 77 11.36 -8.30 4.96
N LEU A 78 12.61 -8.63 5.28
CA LEU A 78 13.49 -9.35 4.36
C LEU A 78 12.95 -10.74 4.02
N LEU A 79 12.33 -11.44 4.97
CA LEU A 79 11.64 -12.70 4.72
C LEU A 79 10.49 -12.54 3.71
N ILE A 80 9.67 -11.50 3.85
CA ILE A 80 8.60 -11.17 2.89
C ILE A 80 9.19 -10.94 1.50
N ILE A 81 10.32 -10.23 1.38
CA ILE A 81 11.01 -10.00 0.10
C ILE A 81 11.48 -11.32 -0.54
N HIS A 82 12.05 -12.23 0.22
CA HIS A 82 12.45 -13.54 -0.32
C HIS A 82 11.24 -14.32 -0.84
N TYR A 83 10.11 -14.31 -0.11
CA TYR A 83 8.89 -14.95 -0.61
C TYR A 83 8.29 -14.25 -1.83
N SER A 84 8.22 -12.92 -1.83
CA SER A 84 7.61 -12.17 -2.94
C SER A 84 8.43 -12.25 -4.22
N SER A 85 9.76 -12.40 -4.11
CA SER A 85 10.67 -12.63 -5.25
C SER A 85 10.69 -14.07 -5.76
N GLY A 86 10.07 -15.02 -5.06
CA GLY A 86 10.05 -16.45 -5.44
C GLY A 86 11.30 -17.22 -4.99
N ASP A 87 12.20 -16.61 -4.22
CA ASP A 87 13.37 -17.24 -3.62
C ASP A 87 12.97 -18.06 -2.37
N LEU A 88 12.29 -19.19 -2.62
CA LEU A 88 11.68 -20.00 -1.56
C LEU A 88 12.71 -20.74 -0.71
N GLU A 89 13.81 -21.18 -1.32
CA GLU A 89 14.89 -21.86 -0.62
C GLU A 89 15.67 -20.88 0.27
N GLY A 90 16.02 -19.70 -0.28
CA GLY A 90 16.61 -18.60 0.48
C GLY A 90 15.71 -18.14 1.62
N ALA A 91 14.40 -18.00 1.39
CA ALA A 91 13.44 -17.67 2.43
C ALA A 91 13.44 -18.68 3.58
N ARG A 92 13.46 -20.00 3.29
CA ARG A 92 13.46 -21.06 4.30
C ARG A 92 14.75 -21.05 5.13
N ALA A 93 15.90 -20.95 4.46
CA ALA A 93 17.19 -20.87 5.13
C ALA A 93 17.28 -19.61 6.01
N PHE A 94 16.79 -18.48 5.50
CA PHE A 94 16.75 -17.22 6.21
C PHE A 94 15.82 -17.27 7.44
N ALA A 95 14.59 -17.77 7.29
CA ALA A 95 13.64 -17.93 8.37
C ALA A 95 14.20 -18.80 9.50
N LYS A 96 14.84 -19.93 9.16
CA LYS A 96 15.48 -20.81 10.14
C LYS A 96 16.62 -20.10 10.89
N LYS A 97 17.42 -19.30 10.19
CA LYS A 97 18.54 -18.55 10.79
C LYS A 97 18.06 -17.43 11.73
N HIS A 98 16.96 -16.77 11.38
CA HIS A 98 16.43 -15.60 12.10
C HIS A 98 15.13 -15.88 12.88
N ASP A 99 14.84 -17.15 13.18
CA ASP A 99 13.59 -17.62 13.78
C ASP A 99 13.19 -16.86 15.06
N LYS A 100 14.15 -16.63 15.96
CA LYS A 100 13.92 -15.87 17.21
C LYS A 100 13.46 -14.43 16.95
N LEU A 101 14.09 -13.76 16.00
CA LEU A 101 13.79 -12.36 15.64
C LEU A 101 12.41 -12.26 14.98
N ILE A 102 12.11 -13.19 14.07
CA ILE A 102 10.85 -13.23 13.33
C ILE A 102 9.68 -13.59 14.27
N SER A 103 9.83 -14.65 15.07
CA SER A 103 8.80 -15.10 16.01
C SER A 103 8.44 -14.04 17.06
N ALA A 104 9.40 -13.22 17.49
CA ALA A 104 9.13 -12.11 18.39
C ALA A 104 8.22 -11.04 17.77
N VAL A 105 8.43 -10.72 16.49
CA VAL A 105 7.57 -9.80 15.74
C VAL A 105 6.20 -10.40 15.51
N GLU A 106 6.11 -11.66 15.07
CA GLU A 106 4.82 -12.34 14.89
C GLU A 106 3.99 -12.39 16.18
N ALA A 107 4.64 -12.64 17.32
CA ALA A 107 3.99 -12.64 18.63
C ALA A 107 3.49 -11.25 19.03
N ALA A 108 4.30 -10.20 18.78
CA ALA A 108 3.90 -8.81 19.03
C ALA A 108 2.71 -8.39 18.16
N GLU A 109 2.76 -8.70 16.86
CA GLU A 109 1.65 -8.46 15.94
C GLU A 109 0.40 -9.24 16.35
N ARG A 110 0.55 -10.50 16.75
CA ARG A 110 -0.58 -11.32 17.25
C ARG A 110 -1.24 -10.71 18.48
N LYS A 111 -0.44 -10.25 19.45
CA LYS A 111 -0.94 -9.60 20.67
C LYS A 111 -1.67 -8.29 20.35
N GLU A 112 -1.14 -7.49 19.41
CA GLU A 112 -1.80 -6.28 18.93
C GLU A 112 -3.12 -6.60 18.19
N MET A 113 -3.12 -7.65 17.37
CA MET A 113 -4.29 -8.14 16.66
C MET A 113 -5.39 -8.65 17.61
N GLU A 114 -5.01 -9.36 18.67
CA GLU A 114 -5.89 -9.85 19.74
C GLU A 114 -6.44 -8.70 20.58
N GLY A 115 -5.61 -7.71 20.93
CA GLY A 115 -6.06 -6.49 21.61
C GLY A 115 -7.07 -5.69 20.78
N ARG A 116 -6.90 -5.66 19.45
CA ARG A 116 -7.90 -5.08 18.53
C ARG A 116 -9.13 -5.97 18.34
N ARG A 117 -9.08 -7.26 18.69
CA ARG A 117 -10.16 -8.24 18.42
C ARG A 117 -11.29 -8.08 19.42
N ALA A 118 -10.97 -7.62 20.63
CA ALA A 118 -11.92 -7.14 21.63
C ALA A 118 -12.67 -5.86 21.20
N GLY A 119 -12.19 -5.15 20.16
CA GLY A 119 -12.73 -3.85 19.73
C GLY A 119 -13.64 -3.84 18.50
N GLY A 120 -14.07 -4.99 17.96
CA GLY A 120 -15.08 -5.06 16.90
C GLY A 120 -14.68 -4.39 15.56
N GLY A 121 -14.12 -5.17 14.62
CA GLY A 121 -13.88 -4.65 13.27
C GLY A 121 -13.38 -5.68 12.26
N GLY A 122 -14.22 -5.94 11.25
CA GLY A 122 -13.84 -5.95 9.83
C GLY A 122 -13.43 -7.26 9.17
N ALA A 123 -14.20 -7.70 8.16
CA ALA A 123 -14.02 -8.89 7.32
C ALA A 123 -12.64 -9.05 6.62
N ASN A 124 -11.83 -8.00 6.51
CA ASN A 124 -10.43 -8.10 6.03
C ASN A 124 -9.52 -8.91 7.00
N ARG A 125 -10.00 -9.12 8.22
CA ARG A 125 -9.35 -9.82 9.33
C ARG A 125 -9.40 -11.34 9.19
N GLU A 126 -10.43 -11.88 8.55
CA GLU A 126 -10.55 -13.32 8.32
C GLU A 126 -9.61 -13.78 7.20
N ILE A 127 -9.38 -12.91 6.20
CA ILE A 127 -8.48 -13.17 5.07
C ILE A 127 -7.03 -13.18 5.54
N ALA A 128 -6.54 -12.17 6.27
CA ALA A 128 -5.16 -12.17 6.77
C ALA A 128 -4.87 -13.31 7.76
N THR A 129 -5.86 -13.69 8.59
CA THR A 129 -5.73 -14.81 9.53
C THR A 129 -5.75 -16.15 8.80
N LYS A 130 -6.68 -16.37 7.86
CA LYS A 130 -6.70 -17.56 6.99
C LYS A 130 -5.44 -17.65 6.12
N LEU A 131 -4.88 -16.54 5.65
CA LEU A 131 -3.67 -16.48 4.84
C LEU A 131 -2.42 -16.90 5.61
N MET A 132 -2.26 -16.44 6.86
CA MET A 132 -1.15 -16.83 7.75
C MET A 132 -1.30 -18.29 8.22
N GLN A 133 -2.54 -18.77 8.35
CA GLN A 133 -2.85 -20.13 8.76
C GLN A 133 -2.68 -21.10 7.57
N GLU A 134 -3.14 -20.76 6.37
CA GLU A 134 -2.84 -21.48 5.12
C GLU A 134 -1.35 -21.48 4.80
N MET A 135 -0.59 -20.41 5.06
CA MET A 135 0.87 -20.43 4.89
C MET A 135 1.59 -21.37 5.88
N ARG A 136 0.99 -21.64 7.04
CA ARG A 136 1.49 -22.64 8.01
C ARG A 136 1.04 -24.06 7.68
N ASP A 137 -0.17 -24.21 7.15
CA ASP A 137 -0.82 -25.50 6.94
C ASP A 137 -0.60 -26.06 5.52
N LEU A 138 -0.18 -25.24 4.54
CA LEU A 138 0.13 -25.69 3.18
C LEU A 138 1.47 -26.42 3.11
N ASP A 139 1.41 -27.63 2.54
CA ASP A 139 2.58 -28.45 2.27
C ASP A 139 3.54 -27.77 1.28
N ARG A 140 4.84 -28.03 1.45
CA ARG A 140 5.99 -27.26 0.92
C ARG A 140 5.94 -26.94 -0.59
N ASP A 141 5.19 -27.69 -1.38
CA ASP A 141 5.22 -27.68 -2.84
C ASP A 141 3.83 -27.53 -3.51
N SER A 142 2.79 -27.10 -2.78
CA SER A 142 1.45 -26.91 -3.37
C SER A 142 1.38 -25.70 -4.32
N PRO A 143 0.76 -25.83 -5.52
CA PRO A 143 0.49 -24.72 -6.44
C PRO A 143 -0.43 -23.63 -5.86
N GLU A 144 -1.10 -23.89 -4.74
CA GLU A 144 -1.96 -22.93 -4.03
C GLU A 144 -1.15 -21.85 -3.33
N ARG A 145 0.11 -22.15 -2.95
CA ARG A 145 1.02 -21.17 -2.36
C ARG A 145 1.42 -20.06 -3.34
N GLY A 146 1.56 -20.40 -4.63
CA GLY A 146 1.76 -19.43 -5.70
C GLY A 146 0.54 -18.51 -5.90
N ARG A 147 -0.67 -19.03 -5.72
CA ARG A 147 -1.91 -18.23 -5.75
C ARG A 147 -2.05 -17.33 -4.54
N ILE A 148 -1.62 -17.79 -3.37
CA ILE A 148 -1.56 -17.01 -2.13
C ILE A 148 -0.51 -15.89 -2.22
N LEU A 149 0.65 -16.13 -2.81
CA LEU A 149 1.65 -15.09 -3.09
C LEU A 149 1.18 -14.09 -4.16
N ALA A 150 0.43 -14.55 -5.17
CA ALA A 150 -0.21 -13.66 -6.15
C ALA A 150 -1.34 -12.83 -5.51
N ALA A 151 -2.10 -13.41 -4.58
CA ALA A 151 -3.08 -12.70 -3.76
C ALA A 151 -2.41 -11.71 -2.79
N MET A 152 -1.25 -12.05 -2.23
CA MET A 152 -0.43 -11.13 -1.43
C MET A 152 0.12 -9.96 -2.24
N ARG A 153 0.49 -10.14 -3.52
CA ARG A 153 0.81 -8.98 -4.39
C ARG A 153 -0.40 -8.11 -4.65
N ARG A 154 -1.60 -8.70 -4.76
CA ARG A 154 -2.87 -7.98 -4.95
C ARG A 154 -3.39 -7.29 -3.68
N VAL A 155 -3.06 -7.83 -2.50
CA VAL A 155 -3.48 -7.31 -1.19
C VAL A 155 -2.41 -6.42 -0.55
N GLY A 156 -1.13 -6.64 -0.86
CA GLY A 156 0.03 -5.91 -0.33
C GLY A 156 0.11 -4.44 -0.78
N GLY A 157 -0.53 -4.08 -1.89
CA GLY A 157 -0.76 -2.68 -2.27
C GLY A 157 -1.75 -1.95 -1.35
N GLY A 158 -2.68 -2.67 -0.70
CA GLY A 158 -3.75 -2.08 0.12
C GLY A 158 -3.66 -2.35 1.63
N PHE A 159 -2.94 -3.38 2.07
CA PHE A 159 -2.93 -3.81 3.48
C PHE A 159 -2.08 -2.91 4.40
N MET A 160 -1.09 -2.19 3.85
CA MET A 160 -0.23 -1.28 4.63
C MET A 160 -0.62 0.20 4.53
N GLY A 161 -1.41 0.59 3.52
CA GLY A 161 -1.91 1.98 3.36
C GLY A 161 -3.06 2.35 4.30
N GLY A 162 -3.73 1.36 4.91
CA GLY A 162 -4.92 1.56 5.73
C GLY A 162 -4.69 2.06 7.17
N MET A 163 -3.43 2.23 7.62
CA MET A 163 -3.14 2.70 8.98
C MET A 163 -3.03 4.23 9.13
N ARG A 164 -3.13 5.00 8.05
CA ARG A 164 -2.92 6.45 8.08
C ARG A 164 -4.16 7.23 7.66
N GLY A 165 -5.17 7.25 8.54
CA GLY A 165 -6.28 8.20 8.45
C GLY A 165 -7.55 7.71 9.13
N GLY A 166 -7.83 8.19 10.34
CA GLY A 166 -9.12 7.90 10.97
C GLY A 166 -9.28 8.15 12.47
N PHE A 167 -8.53 9.08 13.08
CA PHE A 167 -9.04 9.78 14.25
C PHE A 167 -10.16 10.71 13.77
N GLY A 168 -11.40 10.41 14.10
CA GLY A 168 -12.58 11.20 13.74
C GLY A 168 -13.83 10.62 14.39
N GLY A 169 -14.35 11.31 15.40
CA GLY A 169 -15.28 10.81 16.39
C GLY A 169 -16.65 10.29 15.91
N GLN A 170 -17.17 9.33 16.67
CA GLN A 170 -18.58 9.27 17.07
C GLN A 170 -18.61 8.37 18.32
N GLY A 171 -18.70 8.93 19.52
CA GLY A 171 -19.95 9.49 20.03
C GLY A 171 -20.70 8.36 20.73
N GLY A 172 -20.54 8.26 22.05
CA GLY A 172 -21.15 7.21 22.86
C GLY A 172 -22.68 7.21 22.85
N ARG A 173 -23.21 6.04 23.17
CA ARG A 173 -24.53 5.68 23.74
C ARG A 173 -24.65 4.19 23.43
N GLY A 174 -24.82 3.29 24.37
CA GLY A 174 -25.67 3.37 25.53
C GLY A 174 -26.31 2.00 25.63
N GLN A 175 -26.00 1.34 26.73
CA GLN A 175 -26.61 0.12 27.22
C GLN A 175 -28.14 0.22 27.24
N GLY A 176 -28.83 -0.83 26.80
CA GLY A 176 -30.22 -1.11 27.17
C GLY A 176 -31.23 -1.18 26.02
N GLY A 177 -32.11 -2.17 26.08
CA GLY A 177 -33.44 -2.06 25.49
C GLY A 177 -33.85 -3.17 24.54
N PHE A 178 -34.19 -4.33 25.09
CA PHE A 178 -35.16 -5.25 24.49
C PHE A 178 -36.53 -4.54 24.39
N GLY A 179 -37.20 -4.66 23.24
CA GLY A 179 -38.64 -4.45 23.12
C GLY A 179 -39.06 -3.26 22.25
N GLY A 180 -39.79 -3.54 21.16
CA GLY A 180 -40.48 -2.51 20.41
C GLY A 180 -40.95 -2.93 19.02
N ARG A 181 -42.07 -3.65 18.95
CA ARG A 181 -42.93 -3.70 17.76
C ARG A 181 -43.45 -2.27 17.48
N GLY A 182 -43.38 -1.84 16.22
CA GLY A 182 -44.04 -0.63 15.71
C GLY A 182 -43.46 -0.26 14.34
N GLN A 183 -44.07 -0.67 13.24
CA GLN A 183 -45.16 0.03 12.55
C GLN A 183 -44.68 1.31 11.84
N GLY A 184 -44.67 1.24 10.50
CA GLY A 184 -44.90 2.37 9.58
C GLY A 184 -43.79 3.41 9.50
N GLY A 185 -43.06 3.44 8.38
CA GLY A 185 -42.07 4.51 8.22
C GLY A 185 -41.36 4.57 6.87
N ARG A 186 -42.12 4.95 5.84
CA ARG A 186 -41.70 5.89 4.78
C ARG A 186 -40.45 5.52 3.96
N GLY A 187 -40.70 5.19 2.69
CA GLY A 187 -39.69 5.00 1.65
C GLY A 187 -38.56 6.01 1.72
N GLY A 188 -37.40 5.54 2.17
CA GLY A 188 -36.13 6.20 1.94
C GLY A 188 -35.81 6.03 0.46
N ARG A 189 -36.10 7.07 -0.34
CA ARG A 189 -35.45 7.26 -1.65
C ARG A 189 -33.97 6.96 -1.45
N GLY A 190 -33.50 5.89 -2.09
CA GLY A 190 -32.07 5.64 -2.20
C GLY A 190 -31.43 6.89 -2.77
N GLN A 191 -30.77 7.67 -1.92
CA GLN A 191 -29.66 8.51 -2.34
C GLN A 191 -28.65 7.54 -2.92
N ARG A 192 -28.79 7.27 -4.23
CA ARG A 192 -27.68 6.86 -5.06
C ARG A 192 -26.63 7.93 -4.82
N GLY A 193 -25.65 7.61 -3.98
CA GLY A 193 -24.43 8.40 -3.81
C GLY A 193 -23.68 8.37 -5.13
N GLY A 194 -24.18 9.12 -6.12
CA GLY A 194 -23.42 9.49 -7.29
C GLY A 194 -22.19 10.22 -6.78
N MET A 195 -21.04 9.83 -7.27
CA MET A 195 -19.77 10.42 -6.92
C MET A 195 -19.68 11.78 -7.63
N THR A 196 -20.45 12.76 -7.17
CA THR A 196 -20.50 14.09 -7.78
C THR A 196 -19.20 14.81 -7.42
N VAL A 197 -18.26 14.84 -8.35
CA VAL A 197 -17.02 15.60 -8.20
C VAL A 197 -17.36 17.08 -8.44
N PRO A 198 -16.93 18.00 -7.57
CA PRO A 198 -17.12 19.43 -7.80
C PRO A 198 -16.46 19.85 -9.12
N LYS A 199 -17.04 20.87 -9.77
CA LYS A 199 -16.56 21.38 -11.06
C LYS A 199 -15.20 22.06 -10.88
N ILE A 200 -14.12 21.35 -11.20
CA ILE A 200 -12.73 21.78 -10.98
C ILE A 200 -12.32 22.93 -11.90
N ALA A 201 -13.04 23.14 -13.02
CA ALA A 201 -12.79 24.25 -13.94
C ALA A 201 -12.97 25.63 -13.28
N ASP A 202 -13.81 25.73 -12.25
CA ASP A 202 -14.12 26.99 -11.56
C ASP A 202 -13.35 27.13 -10.23
N MET A 203 -12.48 26.16 -9.91
CA MET A 203 -11.70 26.12 -8.66
C MET A 203 -10.33 26.77 -8.83
N LYS A 204 -9.73 27.21 -7.72
CA LYS A 204 -8.30 27.57 -7.71
C LYS A 204 -7.47 26.32 -7.94
N GLN A 205 -6.30 26.48 -8.56
CA GLN A 205 -5.43 25.35 -8.92
C GLN A 205 -5.08 24.45 -7.72
N GLU A 206 -4.83 25.02 -6.55
CA GLU A 206 -4.55 24.22 -5.34
C GLU A 206 -5.76 23.42 -4.86
N ASP A 207 -6.96 23.99 -4.96
CA ASP A 207 -8.20 23.32 -4.57
C ASP A 207 -8.58 22.23 -5.59
N ALA A 208 -8.34 22.50 -6.88
CA ALA A 208 -8.50 21.51 -7.95
C ALA A 208 -7.53 20.34 -7.78
N LYS A 209 -6.25 20.59 -7.44
CA LYS A 209 -5.26 19.56 -7.13
C LYS A 209 -5.73 18.67 -5.98
N LYS A 210 -6.22 19.27 -4.88
CA LYS A 210 -6.75 18.51 -3.74
C LYS A 210 -7.97 17.67 -4.14
N ALA A 211 -8.94 18.28 -4.83
CA ALA A 211 -10.16 17.59 -5.26
C ALA A 211 -9.86 16.40 -6.19
N VAL A 212 -8.94 16.59 -7.15
CA VAL A 212 -8.52 15.52 -8.07
C VAL A 212 -7.71 14.45 -7.34
N THR A 213 -6.81 14.81 -6.42
CA THR A 213 -6.07 13.84 -5.62
C THR A 213 -7.01 12.95 -4.81
N GLU A 214 -8.01 13.54 -4.14
CA GLU A 214 -9.01 12.76 -3.39
C GLU A 214 -9.87 11.87 -4.30
N PHE A 215 -10.18 12.35 -5.51
CA PHE A 215 -10.91 11.57 -6.49
C PHE A 215 -10.10 10.38 -7.00
N VAL A 216 -8.83 10.59 -7.37
CA VAL A 216 -7.90 9.55 -7.83
C VAL A 216 -7.75 8.47 -6.76
N GLN A 217 -7.52 8.83 -5.50
CA GLN A 217 -7.45 7.85 -4.39
C GLN A 217 -8.74 7.04 -4.17
N ARG A 218 -9.91 7.60 -4.50
CA ARG A 218 -11.18 6.84 -4.48
C ARG A 218 -11.28 5.93 -5.70
N ALA A 219 -10.87 6.41 -6.86
CA ALA A 219 -10.92 5.67 -8.11
C ALA A 219 -9.90 4.52 -8.18
N GLU A 220 -8.73 4.64 -7.56
CA GLU A 220 -7.75 3.55 -7.37
C GLU A 220 -8.38 2.32 -6.71
N ARG A 221 -9.18 2.52 -5.64
CA ARG A 221 -9.93 1.43 -5.01
C ARG A 221 -10.94 0.78 -5.95
N MET A 222 -11.44 1.53 -6.92
CA MET A 222 -12.35 1.01 -7.94
C MET A 222 -11.60 0.26 -9.05
N ILE A 223 -10.41 0.75 -9.46
CA ILE A 223 -9.50 0.06 -10.38
C ILE A 223 -9.13 -1.31 -9.80
N ASP A 224 -8.73 -1.37 -8.53
CA ASP A 224 -8.44 -2.63 -7.83
C ASP A 224 -9.65 -3.58 -7.86
N ALA A 225 -10.85 -3.06 -7.58
CA ALA A 225 -12.07 -3.86 -7.61
C ALA A 225 -12.43 -4.35 -9.03
N LEU A 226 -12.17 -3.55 -10.07
CA LEU A 226 -12.37 -3.92 -11.48
C LEU A 226 -11.38 -5.01 -11.91
N ALA A 227 -10.11 -4.84 -11.57
CA ALA A 227 -9.07 -5.83 -11.82
C ALA A 227 -9.38 -7.16 -11.12
N GLN A 228 -9.83 -7.12 -9.86
CA GLN A 228 -10.24 -8.32 -9.11
C GLN A 228 -11.46 -9.03 -9.71
N ARG A 229 -12.35 -8.30 -10.39
CA ARG A 229 -13.51 -8.85 -11.11
C ARG A 229 -13.17 -9.35 -12.52
N GLY A 230 -11.89 -9.41 -12.88
CA GLY A 230 -11.44 -9.83 -14.20
C GLY A 230 -11.68 -8.80 -15.30
N GLN A 231 -11.94 -7.54 -14.94
CA GLN A 231 -12.13 -6.43 -15.89
C GLN A 231 -10.83 -5.63 -16.06
N GLY A 232 -9.71 -6.32 -16.32
CA GLY A 232 -8.38 -5.72 -16.45
C GLY A 232 -8.34 -4.58 -17.46
N ASP A 233 -8.85 -4.80 -18.67
CA ASP A 233 -8.88 -3.76 -19.71
C ASP A 233 -9.64 -2.48 -19.32
N LYS A 234 -10.61 -2.58 -18.41
CA LYS A 234 -11.33 -1.41 -17.88
C LYS A 234 -10.56 -0.75 -16.75
N ALA A 235 -9.87 -1.54 -15.92
CA ALA A 235 -8.98 -1.04 -14.88
C ALA A 235 -7.83 -0.24 -15.51
N ASP A 236 -7.15 -0.79 -16.52
CA ASP A 236 -6.03 -0.14 -17.21
C ASP A 236 -6.45 1.16 -17.91
N LYS A 237 -7.64 1.15 -18.55
CA LYS A 237 -8.20 2.37 -19.18
C LYS A 237 -8.53 3.43 -18.16
N LEU A 238 -9.10 3.04 -17.02
CA LEU A 238 -9.44 3.96 -15.94
C LEU A 238 -8.17 4.55 -15.32
N GLU A 239 -7.14 3.74 -15.08
CA GLU A 239 -5.82 4.16 -14.60
C GLU A 239 -5.19 5.21 -15.53
N ALA A 240 -5.11 4.92 -16.83
CA ALA A 240 -4.56 5.86 -17.81
C ALA A 240 -5.35 7.18 -17.89
N GLN A 241 -6.67 7.16 -17.67
CA GLN A 241 -7.49 8.38 -17.62
C GLN A 241 -7.23 9.18 -16.34
N LEU A 242 -6.99 8.53 -15.19
CA LEU A 242 -6.63 9.20 -13.95
C LEU A 242 -5.24 9.83 -14.01
N ASP A 243 -4.25 9.16 -14.59
CA ASP A 243 -2.91 9.73 -14.80
C ASP A 243 -2.97 10.99 -15.66
N LYS A 244 -3.70 10.91 -16.78
CA LYS A 244 -3.91 12.07 -17.66
C LYS A 244 -4.65 13.20 -16.95
N LEU A 245 -5.61 12.88 -16.08
CA LEU A 245 -6.31 13.86 -15.27
C LEU A 245 -5.35 14.57 -14.30
N GLN A 246 -4.50 13.82 -13.61
CA GLN A 246 -3.48 14.33 -12.69
C GLN A 246 -2.51 15.28 -13.41
N ASP A 247 -1.97 14.86 -14.56
CA ASP A 247 -1.05 15.64 -15.38
C ASP A 247 -1.66 16.98 -15.84
N LEU A 248 -2.93 16.97 -16.25
CA LEU A 248 -3.63 18.18 -16.69
C LEU A 248 -3.83 19.16 -15.54
N VAL A 249 -4.17 18.67 -14.34
CA VAL A 249 -4.36 19.53 -13.16
C VAL A 249 -3.02 20.10 -12.68
N ASP A 250 -1.95 19.28 -12.70
CA ASP A 250 -0.61 19.74 -12.36
C ASP A 250 -0.08 20.77 -13.36
N GLY A 251 -0.38 20.59 -14.65
CA GLY A 251 -0.10 21.56 -15.70
C GLY A 251 -1.03 22.78 -15.74
N GLY A 252 -1.98 22.91 -14.80
CA GLY A 252 -2.91 24.05 -14.72
C GLY A 252 -3.99 24.07 -15.81
N LYS A 253 -4.17 22.98 -16.56
CA LYS A 253 -5.16 22.84 -17.65
C LYS A 253 -6.51 22.37 -17.12
N LEU A 254 -7.10 23.14 -16.21
CA LEU A 254 -8.32 22.75 -15.47
C LEU A 254 -9.54 22.49 -16.38
N ALA A 255 -9.66 23.21 -17.50
CA ALA A 255 -10.75 23.01 -18.46
C ALA A 255 -10.66 21.65 -19.18
N ASP A 256 -9.45 21.19 -19.48
CA ASP A 256 -9.25 19.87 -20.11
C ASP A 256 -9.35 18.75 -19.08
N ALA A 257 -8.88 18.99 -17.84
CA ALA A 257 -9.09 18.08 -16.72
C ALA A 257 -10.59 17.86 -16.44
N GLN A 258 -11.40 18.92 -16.50
CA GLN A 258 -12.85 18.82 -16.34
C GLN A 258 -13.49 17.90 -17.39
N LYS A 259 -13.05 17.97 -18.66
CA LYS A 259 -13.58 17.09 -19.72
C LYS A 259 -13.32 15.61 -19.43
N ILE A 260 -12.14 15.28 -18.91
CA ILE A 260 -11.82 13.89 -18.52
C ILE A 260 -12.69 13.45 -17.34
N LEU A 261 -12.87 14.31 -16.34
CA LEU A 261 -13.78 14.04 -15.21
C LEU A 261 -15.22 13.80 -15.68
N ASP A 262 -15.71 14.61 -16.61
CA ASP A 262 -17.06 14.46 -17.18
C ASP A 262 -17.19 13.17 -18.00
N GLU A 263 -16.12 12.72 -18.67
CA GLU A 263 -16.08 11.42 -19.36
C GLU A 263 -16.08 10.25 -18.38
N LEU A 264 -15.36 10.35 -17.27
CA LEU A 264 -15.29 9.31 -16.23
C LEU A 264 -16.60 9.14 -15.45
N GLN A 265 -17.45 10.16 -15.42
CA GLN A 265 -18.74 10.13 -14.74
C GLN A 265 -19.89 9.55 -15.58
N LYS A 266 -19.69 9.31 -16.88
CA LYS A 266 -20.69 8.72 -17.79
C LYS A 266 -20.79 7.21 -17.66
#